data_AF-A0A6N3D688-F1
#
_entry.id   AF-A0A6N3D688-F1
#
_cell.length_a   1.000
_cell.length_b   1.000
_cell.length_c   1.000
_cell.angle_alpha   90.00
_cell.angle_beta   90.00
_cell.angle_gamma   90.00
#
_symmetry.space_group_name_H-M   'P 1'
#
loop_
_entity.id
_entity.type
_entity.pdbx_description
1 polymer ?
#
loop_
_entity_poly.entity_id
_entity_poly.type
_entity_poly.pdbx_seq_one_letter_code
_entity_poly.pdbx_strand_id
1 'polypeptide(L)'
;MACLPAACTDKDSCFSYSLENGLKGEIRLEHIHDSLSVLRHFIDGTEVSEWELPYPVYRFDCGDLTGDGTPEIAVGVIKPTRYFPHPEKRLFLFKLYKGRLIRPLWMGSRLARPLVDFHILRDSVPARICTTERVSDDTLVQALYRQEGFGLVFERNLPNP
;
A
#
# COMPACT_ATOMS: atom_id res chain seq x y z
N MET A 1 -8.38 6.64 -29.65
CA MET A 1 -6.92 6.77 -29.44
C MET A 1 -6.71 8.04 -28.62
N ALA A 2 -6.41 7.89 -27.33
CA ALA A 2 -5.94 8.97 -26.45
C ALA A 2 -5.42 8.29 -25.18
N CYS A 3 -4.10 8.04 -25.13
CA CYS A 3 -3.42 7.69 -23.89
C CYS A 3 -3.33 8.97 -23.05
N LEU A 4 -3.95 8.94 -21.87
CA LEU A 4 -3.70 9.96 -20.85
C LEU A 4 -2.27 9.78 -20.30
N PRO A 5 -1.55 10.86 -20.00
CA PRO A 5 -0.17 10.79 -19.54
C PRO A 5 -0.10 10.16 -18.14
N ALA A 6 0.83 9.23 -17.95
CA ALA A 6 1.22 8.73 -16.65
C ALA A 6 1.88 9.86 -15.86
N ALA A 7 1.20 10.36 -14.84
CA ALA A 7 1.78 11.25 -13.85
C ALA A 7 2.43 10.39 -12.76
N CYS A 8 3.71 10.06 -12.95
CA CYS A 8 4.57 9.54 -11.89
C CYS A 8 4.92 10.74 -11.00
N THR A 9 4.27 10.88 -9.84
CA THR A 9 4.67 11.88 -8.85
C THR A 9 5.62 11.24 -7.84
N ASP A 10 6.91 11.44 -8.07
CA ASP A 10 8.10 10.99 -7.32
C ASP A 10 8.21 11.51 -5.85
N LYS A 11 7.13 11.60 -5.07
CA LYS A 11 7.21 12.24 -3.74
C LYS A 11 7.20 11.34 -2.51
N ASP A 12 6.76 10.09 -2.61
CA ASP A 12 6.60 9.20 -1.45
C ASP A 12 7.24 7.81 -1.68
N SER A 13 8.49 7.73 -2.13
CA SER A 13 9.18 6.45 -2.37
C SER A 13 9.96 5.91 -1.17
N CYS A 14 9.90 6.59 -0.02
CA CYS A 14 10.63 6.19 1.19
C CYS A 14 9.82 6.45 2.46
N PHE A 15 9.90 5.54 3.42
CA PHE A 15 9.35 5.66 4.76
C PHE A 15 10.41 5.28 5.80
N SER A 16 10.67 6.17 6.77
CA SER A 16 11.60 5.93 7.88
C SER A 16 10.84 5.69 9.18
N TYR A 17 11.37 4.82 10.04
CA TYR A 17 10.84 4.56 11.38
C TYR A 17 11.97 4.18 12.35
N SER A 18 11.69 4.18 13.65
CA SER A 18 12.64 3.79 14.69
C SER A 18 12.26 2.42 15.26
N LEU A 19 13.27 1.57 15.46
CA LEU A 19 13.10 0.30 16.18
C LEU A 19 13.30 0.53 17.68
N GLU A 20 12.74 -0.37 18.51
CA GLU A 20 12.86 -0.28 19.98
C GLU A 20 14.30 -0.28 20.48
N ASN A 21 15.21 -0.94 19.76
CA ASN A 21 16.64 -1.00 20.08
C ASN A 21 17.43 0.26 19.66
N GLY A 22 16.74 1.31 19.19
CA GLY A 22 17.34 2.57 18.75
C GLY A 22 17.90 2.57 17.32
N LEU A 23 17.87 1.43 16.62
CA LEU A 23 18.24 1.39 15.21
C LEU A 23 17.18 2.09 14.35
N LYS A 24 17.62 2.64 13.21
CA LYS A 24 16.73 3.26 12.23
C LYS A 24 16.33 2.24 11.16
N GLY A 25 15.03 2.10 10.92
CA GLY A 25 14.46 1.34 9.82
C GLY A 25 14.07 2.26 8.66
N GLU A 26 14.23 1.77 7.44
CA GLU A 26 13.85 2.50 6.24
C GLU A 26 13.27 1.55 5.19
N ILE A 27 12.08 1.86 4.68
CA ILE A 27 11.43 1.11 3.61
C ILE A 27 11.41 2.00 2.38
N ARG A 28 11.90 1.50 1.25
CA ARG A 28 11.92 2.21 -0.03
C ARG A 28 11.13 1.46 -1.08
N LEU A 29 10.49 2.19 -1.98
CA LEU A 29 9.97 1.69 -3.23
C LEU A 29 10.83 2.26 -4.35
N GLU A 30 11.62 1.41 -4.98
CA GLU A 30 12.44 1.79 -6.13
C GLU A 30 11.73 1.43 -7.42
N HIS A 31 11.64 2.39 -8.34
CA HIS A 31 11.16 2.15 -9.69
C HIS A 31 12.32 1.75 -10.59
N ILE A 32 12.25 0.56 -11.20
CA ILE A 32 13.29 0.06 -12.10
C ILE A 32 12.91 0.34 -13.55
N HIS A 33 11.69 -0.02 -13.94
CA HIS A 33 11.06 0.30 -15.23
C HIS A 33 9.54 0.18 -15.14
N ASP A 34 8.81 0.51 -16.21
CA ASP A 34 7.32 0.64 -16.25
C ASP A 34 6.52 -0.50 -15.59
N SER A 35 7.06 -1.71 -15.59
CA SER A 35 6.42 -2.93 -15.07
C SER A 35 7.17 -3.57 -13.91
N LEU A 36 8.21 -2.93 -13.38
CA LEU A 36 8.98 -3.45 -12.25
C LEU A 36 9.34 -2.34 -11.27
N SER A 37 8.81 -2.51 -10.06
CA SER A 37 9.29 -1.80 -8.87
C SER A 37 9.79 -2.81 -7.84
N VAL A 38 10.67 -2.38 -6.94
CA VAL A 38 11.21 -3.21 -5.88
C VAL A 38 10.99 -2.51 -4.55
N LEU A 39 10.34 -3.19 -3.60
CA LEU A 39 10.36 -2.79 -2.20
C LEU A 39 11.69 -3.21 -1.60
N ARG A 40 12.39 -2.31 -0.94
CA ARG A 40 13.61 -2.59 -0.18
C ARG A 40 13.42 -2.17 1.26
N HIS A 41 13.94 -2.96 2.19
CA HIS A 41 13.95 -2.66 3.61
C HIS A 41 15.38 -2.62 4.12
N PHE A 42 15.73 -1.53 4.80
CA PHE A 42 17.03 -1.26 5.36
C PHE A 42 16.94 -1.12 6.88
N ILE A 43 17.97 -1.59 7.57
CA ILE A 43 18.19 -1.33 8.99
C ILE A 43 19.60 -0.75 9.14
N ASP A 44 19.67 0.45 9.70
CA ASP A 44 20.92 1.19 9.91
C ASP A 44 21.78 1.29 8.63
N GLY A 45 21.12 1.60 7.52
CA GLY A 45 21.75 1.74 6.19
C GLY A 45 22.08 0.41 5.48
N THR A 46 21.91 -0.73 6.14
CA THR A 46 22.14 -2.05 5.52
C THR A 46 20.83 -2.61 4.97
N GLU A 47 20.81 -3.01 3.70
CA GLU A 47 19.65 -3.71 3.13
C GLU A 47 19.49 -5.09 3.77
N VAL A 48 18.30 -5.37 4.29
CA VAL A 48 17.98 -6.63 4.99
C VAL A 48 16.92 -7.47 4.29
N SER A 49 16.16 -6.89 3.36
CA SER A 49 15.14 -7.60 2.59
C SER A 49 14.73 -6.79 1.36
N GLU A 50 14.37 -7.50 0.29
CA GLU A 50 13.72 -6.93 -0.87
C GLU A 50 12.48 -7.74 -1.28
N TRP A 51 11.61 -7.13 -2.09
CA TRP A 51 10.47 -7.79 -2.70
C TRP A 51 10.14 -7.14 -4.06
N GLU A 52 10.18 -7.95 -5.12
CA GLU A 52 9.84 -7.50 -6.47
C GLU A 52 8.32 -7.37 -6.66
N LEU A 53 7.93 -6.30 -7.34
CA LEU A 53 6.58 -6.00 -7.78
C LEU A 53 6.59 -5.93 -9.31
N PRO A 54 6.34 -7.05 -10.01
CA PRO A 54 6.35 -7.11 -11.48
C PRO A 54 5.05 -6.53 -12.08
N TYR A 55 4.63 -5.37 -11.58
CA TYR A 55 3.44 -4.63 -11.97
C TYR A 55 3.72 -3.12 -11.92
N PRO A 56 3.07 -2.29 -12.75
CA PRO A 56 3.07 -0.85 -12.52
C PRO A 56 2.56 -0.52 -11.12
N VAL A 57 3.31 0.33 -10.40
CA VAL A 57 2.95 0.82 -9.07
C VAL A 57 2.51 2.28 -9.18
N TYR A 58 1.36 2.62 -8.57
CA TYR A 58 0.82 3.97 -8.60
C TYR A 58 0.81 4.66 -7.23
N ARG A 59 1.01 3.91 -6.14
CA ARG A 59 0.99 4.44 -4.77
C ARG A 59 1.84 3.59 -3.83
N PHE A 60 2.49 4.24 -2.88
CA PHE A 60 3.17 3.64 -1.74
C PHE A 60 2.82 4.43 -0.48
N ASP A 61 2.59 3.72 0.62
CA ASP A 61 2.49 4.29 1.96
C ASP A 61 2.84 3.21 2.99
N CYS A 62 3.06 3.58 4.23
CA CYS A 62 3.35 2.64 5.32
C CYS A 62 2.51 2.97 6.57
N GLY A 63 2.63 2.20 7.64
CA GLY A 63 2.06 2.55 8.94
C GLY A 63 1.73 1.34 9.78
N ASP A 64 1.66 1.54 11.08
CA ASP A 64 1.37 0.48 12.05
C ASP A 64 -0.12 0.10 11.99
N LEU A 65 -0.49 -0.73 11.02
CA LEU A 65 -1.86 -1.12 10.75
C LEU A 65 -2.34 -2.23 11.69
N THR A 66 -1.41 -2.98 12.29
CA THR A 66 -1.68 -4.05 13.25
C THR A 66 -1.64 -3.58 14.71
N GLY A 67 -0.99 -2.45 15.00
CA GLY A 67 -0.80 -1.90 16.34
C GLY A 67 0.33 -2.55 17.13
N ASP A 68 1.27 -3.23 16.45
CA ASP A 68 2.40 -3.94 17.08
C ASP A 68 3.70 -3.11 17.13
N GLY A 69 3.64 -1.85 16.71
CA GLY A 69 4.77 -0.93 16.66
C GLY A 69 5.68 -1.12 15.43
N THR A 70 5.44 -2.12 14.59
CA THR A 70 6.13 -2.33 13.33
C THR A 70 5.26 -1.84 12.17
N PRO A 71 5.79 -1.02 11.24
CA PRO A 71 4.98 -0.57 10.11
C PRO A 71 4.69 -1.70 9.12
N GLU A 72 3.42 -1.79 8.71
CA GLU A 72 3.04 -2.42 7.46
C GLU A 72 3.34 -1.51 6.27
N ILE A 73 3.43 -2.13 5.09
CA ILE A 73 3.70 -1.48 3.81
C ILE A 73 2.46 -1.66 2.93
N ALA A 74 1.89 -0.56 2.45
CA ALA A 74 0.77 -0.56 1.52
C ALA A 74 1.22 -0.11 0.13
N VAL A 75 0.94 -0.94 -0.87
CA VAL A 75 1.33 -0.67 -2.27
C VAL A 75 0.14 -0.77 -3.19
N GLY A 76 -0.06 0.29 -3.98
CA GLY A 76 -1.03 0.35 -5.06
C GLY A 76 -0.44 -0.18 -6.35
N VAL A 77 -0.92 -1.32 -6.83
CA VAL A 77 -0.47 -1.92 -8.11
C VAL A 77 -1.57 -1.87 -9.16
N ILE A 78 -1.19 -1.89 -10.43
CA ILE A 78 -2.12 -2.03 -11.57
C ILE A 78 -1.95 -3.40 -12.19
N LYS A 79 -2.93 -4.29 -12.02
CA LYS A 79 -2.85 -5.65 -12.58
C LYS A 79 -4.23 -6.30 -12.77
N PRO A 80 -4.34 -7.28 -13.68
CA PRO A 80 -5.50 -8.15 -13.72
C PRO A 80 -5.48 -9.16 -12.56
N THR A 81 -6.61 -9.79 -12.31
CA THR A 81 -6.76 -10.90 -11.37
C THR A 81 -7.52 -12.04 -12.05
N ARG A 82 -7.53 -13.24 -11.44
CA ARG A 82 -8.20 -14.43 -12.00
C ARG A 82 -9.66 -14.15 -12.41
N TYR A 83 -10.38 -13.34 -11.64
CA TYR A 83 -11.81 -13.05 -11.86
C TYR A 83 -12.06 -11.69 -12.53
N PHE A 84 -11.03 -10.85 -12.69
CA PHE A 84 -11.12 -9.52 -13.31
C PHE A 84 -9.95 -9.37 -14.30
N PRO A 85 -10.15 -9.73 -15.59
CA PRO A 85 -9.06 -9.82 -16.57
C PRO A 85 -8.57 -8.46 -17.09
N HIS A 86 -9.32 -7.39 -16.84
CA HIS A 86 -8.87 -6.04 -17.15
C HIS A 86 -7.98 -5.49 -16.02
N PRO A 87 -6.81 -4.90 -16.34
CA PRO A 87 -5.98 -4.25 -15.35
C PRO A 87 -6.74 -3.15 -14.63
N GLU A 88 -6.72 -3.19 -13.31
CA GLU A 88 -7.32 -2.18 -12.45
C GLU A 88 -6.38 -1.94 -11.26
N LYS A 89 -6.61 -0.85 -10.54
CA LYS A 89 -5.88 -0.54 -9.31
C LYS A 89 -6.24 -1.56 -8.21
N ARG A 90 -5.22 -2.03 -7.50
CA ARG A 90 -5.29 -3.01 -6.42
C ARG A 90 -4.42 -2.53 -5.27
N LEU A 91 -4.83 -2.86 -4.05
CA LEU A 91 -4.07 -2.60 -2.84
C LEU A 91 -3.44 -3.91 -2.36
N PHE A 92 -2.13 -3.91 -2.19
CA PHE A 92 -1.36 -4.96 -1.54
C PHE A 92 -0.82 -4.47 -0.20
N LEU A 93 -0.85 -5.34 0.80
CA LEU A 93 -0.23 -5.11 2.10
C LEU A 93 0.90 -6.10 2.32
N PHE A 94 2.01 -5.61 2.82
CA PHE A 94 3.14 -6.39 3.29
C PHE A 94 3.42 -6.08 4.74
N LYS A 95 3.98 -7.05 5.44
CA LYS A 95 4.49 -6.90 6.80
C LYS A 95 5.99 -7.14 6.83
N LEU A 96 6.64 -6.62 7.86
CA LEU A 96 8.02 -6.95 8.19
C LEU A 96 8.05 -8.14 9.14
N TYR A 97 8.09 -9.36 8.61
CA TYR A 97 8.17 -10.57 9.42
C TYR A 97 9.45 -10.59 10.25
N LYS A 98 9.30 -10.81 11.56
CA LYS A 98 10.38 -10.68 12.57
C LYS A 98 11.07 -9.30 12.52
N GLY A 99 10.32 -8.25 12.17
CA GLY A 99 10.80 -6.88 12.04
C GLY A 99 11.81 -6.65 10.91
N ARG A 100 11.96 -7.60 9.97
CA ARG A 100 13.03 -7.55 8.96
C ARG A 100 12.58 -7.94 7.56
N LEU A 101 11.95 -9.10 7.40
CA LEU A 101 11.70 -9.69 6.09
C LEU A 101 10.37 -9.21 5.52
N ILE A 102 10.41 -8.62 4.33
CA ILE A 102 9.19 -8.24 3.62
C ILE A 102 8.42 -9.51 3.25
N ARG A 103 7.18 -9.62 3.72
CA ARG A 103 6.29 -10.74 3.42
C ARG A 103 4.88 -10.24 3.10
N PRO A 104 4.20 -10.84 2.10
CA PRO A 104 2.84 -10.47 1.79
C PRO A 104 1.94 -10.76 3.00
N LEU A 105 1.16 -9.76 3.39
CA LEU A 105 0.12 -9.88 4.41
C LEU A 105 -1.23 -10.08 3.73
N TRP A 106 -1.52 -9.27 2.70
CA TRP A 106 -2.76 -9.36 1.94
C TRP A 106 -2.53 -8.89 0.50
N MET A 107 -2.83 -9.75 -0.47
CA MET A 107 -2.75 -9.43 -1.90
C MET A 107 -4.15 -9.42 -2.50
N GLY A 108 -4.93 -8.41 -2.12
CA GLY A 108 -6.34 -8.33 -2.44
C GLY A 108 -6.65 -8.28 -3.94
N SER A 109 -7.74 -8.94 -4.35
CA SER A 109 -8.28 -8.81 -5.70
C SER A 109 -9.18 -7.57 -5.86
N ARG A 110 -9.89 -7.17 -4.80
CA ARG A 110 -10.78 -5.99 -4.78
C ARG A 110 -11.10 -5.61 -3.33
N LEU A 111 -11.34 -4.32 -3.09
CA LEU A 111 -11.98 -3.81 -1.87
C LEU A 111 -13.50 -3.88 -2.00
N ALA A 112 -14.27 -3.10 -1.23
CA ALA A 112 -15.71 -3.03 -1.42
C ALA A 112 -16.09 -2.58 -2.84
N ARG A 113 -15.35 -1.63 -3.42
CA ARG A 113 -15.59 -1.10 -4.77
C ARG A 113 -14.27 -0.91 -5.55
N PRO A 114 -14.31 -0.55 -6.85
CA PRO A 114 -13.11 -0.30 -7.64
C PRO A 114 -12.28 0.82 -7.00
N LEU A 115 -11.04 0.50 -6.68
CA LEU A 115 -10.09 1.41 -6.03
C LEU A 115 -9.64 2.49 -7.02
N VAL A 116 -9.58 3.74 -6.54
CA VAL A 116 -9.04 4.89 -7.28
C VAL A 116 -7.72 5.34 -6.66
N ASP A 117 -7.65 5.48 -5.34
CA ASP A 117 -6.42 5.79 -4.61
C ASP A 117 -6.52 5.38 -3.13
N PHE A 118 -5.43 5.42 -2.38
CA PHE A 118 -5.44 5.25 -0.92
C PHE A 118 -4.30 6.01 -0.24
N HIS A 119 -4.43 6.15 1.07
CA HIS A 119 -3.36 6.59 1.98
C HIS A 119 -3.62 6.00 3.38
N ILE A 120 -2.57 5.95 4.21
CA ILE A 120 -2.66 5.48 5.58
C ILE A 120 -2.83 6.67 6.53
N LEU A 121 -3.91 6.63 7.33
CA LEU A 121 -4.17 7.55 8.43
C LEU A 121 -3.47 7.03 9.69
N ARG A 122 -2.53 7.82 10.19
CA ARG A 122 -1.66 7.51 11.35
C ARG A 122 -2.06 8.30 12.61
N ASP A 123 -3.31 8.75 12.65
CA ASP A 123 -3.92 9.49 13.76
C ASP A 123 -4.40 8.55 14.89
N SER A 124 -4.30 7.25 14.70
CA SER A 124 -4.73 6.19 15.61
C SER A 124 -3.79 4.99 15.54
N VAL A 125 -3.81 4.18 16.62
CA VAL A 125 -3.11 2.89 16.70
C VAL A 125 -4.13 1.81 17.07
N PRO A 126 -4.33 0.77 16.26
CA PRO A 126 -3.74 0.58 14.93
C PRO A 126 -4.17 1.69 13.95
N ALA A 127 -3.34 1.99 12.97
CA ALA A 127 -3.62 2.94 11.90
C ALA A 127 -4.76 2.44 10.99
N ARG A 128 -5.26 3.32 10.12
CA ARG A 128 -6.35 2.99 9.18
C ARG A 128 -5.96 3.27 7.74
N ILE A 129 -6.53 2.52 6.82
CA ILE A 129 -6.39 2.79 5.39
C ILE A 129 -7.62 3.58 4.94
N CYS A 130 -7.39 4.79 4.46
CA CYS A 130 -8.41 5.60 3.80
C CYS A 130 -8.28 5.40 2.29
N THR A 131 -9.35 4.92 1.66
CA THR A 131 -9.36 4.63 0.23
C THR A 131 -10.36 5.53 -0.47
N THR A 132 -9.99 6.07 -1.62
CA THR A 132 -10.92 6.67 -2.57
C THR A 132 -11.39 5.57 -3.51
N GLU A 133 -12.69 5.33 -3.54
CA GLU A 133 -13.31 4.27 -4.35
C GLU A 133 -14.37 4.85 -5.29
N ARG A 134 -14.54 4.21 -6.45
CA ARG A 134 -15.55 4.61 -7.45
C ARG A 134 -16.88 3.89 -7.19
N VAL A 135 -17.97 4.65 -7.18
CA VAL A 135 -19.37 4.16 -7.15
C VAL A 135 -19.93 4.15 -8.59
N SER A 136 -21.19 3.74 -8.78
CA SER A 136 -21.90 3.99 -10.03
C SER A 136 -21.85 5.47 -10.43
N ASP A 137 -21.88 5.73 -11.74
CA ASP A 137 -21.90 7.08 -12.33
C ASP A 137 -20.65 7.93 -11.99
N ASP A 138 -19.47 7.29 -11.90
CA ASP A 138 -18.15 7.93 -11.68
C ASP A 138 -18.02 8.77 -10.39
N THR A 139 -19.00 8.70 -9.49
CA THR A 139 -18.95 9.37 -8.19
C THR A 139 -17.91 8.69 -7.31
N LEU A 140 -17.11 9.48 -6.60
CA LEU A 140 -16.09 8.99 -5.69
C LEU A 140 -16.61 9.02 -4.25
N VAL A 141 -16.23 8.00 -3.48
CA VAL A 141 -16.47 7.93 -2.03
C VAL A 141 -15.17 7.61 -1.31
N GLN A 142 -15.05 8.09 -0.08
CA GLN A 142 -13.97 7.67 0.80
C GLN A 142 -14.46 6.58 1.75
N ALA A 143 -13.66 5.53 1.92
CA ALA A 143 -13.93 4.42 2.81
C ALA A 143 -12.74 4.18 3.74
N LEU A 144 -13.04 3.84 4.98
CA LEU A 144 -12.05 3.55 6.01
C LEU A 144 -12.01 2.05 6.28
N TYR A 145 -10.80 1.51 6.29
CA TYR A 145 -10.54 0.10 6.56
C TYR A 145 -9.54 -0.08 7.70
N ARG A 146 -9.78 -1.13 8.49
CA ARG A 146 -8.85 -1.63 9.51
C ARG A 146 -8.22 -2.93 9.03
N GLN A 147 -6.94 -3.13 9.34
CA GLN A 147 -6.30 -4.43 9.17
C GLN A 147 -6.78 -5.38 10.26
N GLU A 148 -7.22 -6.57 9.87
CA GLU A 148 -7.62 -7.61 10.81
C GLU A 148 -7.33 -9.00 10.21
N GLY A 149 -6.65 -9.84 11.00
CA GLY A 149 -6.27 -11.20 10.58
C GLY A 149 -5.42 -11.19 9.31
N PHE A 150 -5.95 -11.76 8.22
CA PHE A 150 -5.27 -11.85 6.92
C PHE A 150 -5.76 -10.80 5.89
N GLY A 151 -6.54 -9.79 6.30
CA GLY A 151 -7.15 -8.87 5.35
C GLY A 151 -7.55 -7.52 5.93
N LEU A 152 -8.50 -6.89 5.25
CA LEU A 152 -9.06 -5.59 5.59
C LEU A 152 -10.54 -5.71 5.90
N VAL A 153 -10.96 -5.06 6.97
CA VAL A 153 -12.35 -4.95 7.39
C VAL A 153 -12.82 -3.53 7.14
N PHE A 154 -13.90 -3.41 6.38
CA PHE A 154 -14.58 -2.13 6.16
C PHE A 154 -15.16 -1.62 7.48
N GLU A 155 -14.82 -0.39 7.86
CA GLU A 155 -15.39 0.24 9.05
C GLU A 155 -16.56 1.15 8.70
N ARG A 156 -16.35 2.12 7.80
CA ARG A 156 -17.37 3.10 7.39
C ARG A 156 -16.96 3.85 6.13
N ASN A 157 -17.92 4.46 5.46
CA ASN A 157 -17.62 5.54 4.51
C ASN A 157 -17.39 6.84 5.30
N LEU A 158 -16.50 7.68 4.80
CA LEU A 158 -16.37 9.06 5.28
C LEU A 158 -17.40 9.92 4.55
N PRO A 159 -17.96 10.95 5.22
CA PRO A 159 -18.81 11.91 4.54
C PRO A 159 -18.03 12.55 3.40
N ASN A 160 -18.67 12.70 2.23
CA ASN A 160 -18.08 13.49 1.14
C ASN A 160 -17.84 14.92 1.66
N PRO A 161 -16.66 15.50 1.41
CA PRO A 161 -16.39 16.89 1.78
C PRO A 161 -17.35 17.86 1.10
#